data_AF-A0A919IVE7-F1
#
_entry.id   AF-A0A919IVE7-F1
#
_cell.length_a   1.000
_cell.length_b   1.000
_cell.length_c   1.000
_cell.angle_alpha   90.00
_cell.angle_beta   90.00
_cell.angle_gamma   90.00
#
_symmetry.space_group_name_H-M   'P 1'
#
loop_
_entity.id
_entity.type
_entity.pdbx_description
1 polymer ?
#
loop_
_entity_poly.entity_id
_entity_poly.type
_entity_poly.pdbx_seq_one_letter_code
_entity_poly.pdbx_strand_id
1 'polypeptide(L)'
;MTQPTPTVYRTRSWTNRNRALIGAGGLALLLVGYGLGRWQDSPSQTPAAAAEQQPVTPSTAPSSAPAEPTPTTPAPTPVKYQVLQAESANELAGIQAQDTEDTGGGQNVGWISRGDHLRFDSFVFGDVPATKAKFRVASAAGVSGRVQLRLDTPDADPVGELSVSNTGGWQTWRTDIAALTPVTGTHTVYVTFTAPDDSEFMNVNWIQFDH
;
A
#
# COMPACT_ATOMS: atom_id res chain seq x y z
N MET A 1 31.73 37.20 -13.80
CA MET A 1 30.66 36.27 -14.20
C MET A 1 29.69 36.19 -13.05
N THR A 2 28.46 36.65 -13.21
CA THR A 2 27.42 36.62 -12.16
C THR A 2 26.61 35.34 -12.26
N GLN A 3 26.54 34.58 -11.16
CA GLN A 3 25.67 33.41 -11.07
C GLN A 3 24.19 33.86 -11.04
N PRO A 4 23.28 33.20 -11.78
CA PRO A 4 21.85 33.48 -11.67
C PRO A 4 21.31 33.00 -10.32
N THR A 5 20.39 33.77 -9.73
CA THR A 5 19.71 33.40 -8.48
C THR A 5 18.82 32.16 -8.69
N PRO A 6 18.82 31.17 -7.78
CA PRO A 6 17.93 30.03 -7.88
C PRO A 6 16.47 30.49 -7.80
N THR A 7 15.72 30.27 -8.88
CA THR A 7 14.29 30.62 -8.96
C THR A 7 13.50 29.57 -8.18
N VAL A 8 13.14 29.89 -6.93
CA VAL A 8 12.25 29.06 -6.12
C VAL A 8 10.87 29.04 -6.77
N TYR A 9 10.51 27.92 -7.40
CA TYR A 9 9.18 27.67 -7.94
C TYR A 9 8.15 27.56 -6.81
N ARG A 10 7.60 28.69 -6.39
CA ARG A 10 6.45 28.74 -5.49
C ARG A 10 5.18 28.35 -6.26
N THR A 11 4.85 27.07 -6.21
CA THR A 11 3.57 26.54 -6.74
C THR A 11 2.39 27.15 -5.98
N ARG A 12 1.24 27.29 -6.67
CA ARG A 12 0.11 28.12 -6.19
C ARG A 12 -0.63 27.55 -4.95
N SER A 13 -0.37 26.31 -4.54
CA SER A 13 -1.06 25.66 -3.41
C SER A 13 -0.81 26.37 -2.07
N TRP A 14 0.40 26.89 -1.84
CA TRP A 14 0.79 27.52 -0.57
C TRP A 14 -0.11 28.69 -0.14
N THR A 15 -0.61 29.48 -1.09
CA THR A 15 -1.37 30.70 -0.78
C THR A 15 -2.78 30.42 -0.25
N ASN A 16 -3.36 29.25 -0.52
CA ASN A 16 -4.77 28.96 -0.20
C ASN A 16 -4.98 28.43 1.23
N ARG A 17 -4.04 27.64 1.79
CA ARG A 17 -4.24 27.00 3.11
C ARG A 17 -4.20 27.98 4.30
N ASN A 18 -3.64 29.19 4.14
CA ASN A 18 -3.56 30.21 5.20
C ASN A 18 -4.85 31.03 5.45
N ARG A 19 -6.03 30.58 4.99
CA ARG A 19 -7.30 31.34 5.10
C ARG A 19 -8.51 30.54 5.62
N ALA A 20 -8.30 29.56 6.50
CA ALA A 20 -9.37 28.80 7.14
C ALA A 20 -9.11 28.55 8.64
N LEU A 21 -9.42 29.55 9.48
CA LEU A 21 -9.64 29.39 10.92
C LEU A 21 -10.93 30.12 11.31
N ILE A 22 -11.57 29.66 12.40
CA ILE A 22 -12.89 30.06 12.94
C ILE A 22 -14.09 29.35 12.26
N GLY A 23 -14.88 28.59 13.06
CA GLY A 23 -16.32 28.45 12.82
C GLY A 23 -16.98 27.07 12.98
N ALA A 24 -17.31 26.68 14.24
CA ALA A 24 -18.37 25.70 14.60
C ALA A 24 -18.28 24.25 14.03
N GLY A 25 -19.05 23.26 14.52
CA GLY A 25 -19.83 23.22 15.77
C GLY A 25 -21.17 22.47 15.70
N GLY A 26 -21.14 21.13 15.72
CA GLY A 26 -22.22 20.30 16.27
C GLY A 26 -23.14 19.53 15.30
N LEU A 27 -23.55 18.34 15.76
CA LEU A 27 -24.72 17.50 15.35
C LEU A 27 -24.70 16.85 13.94
N ALA A 28 -25.30 15.66 13.71
CA ALA A 28 -25.80 14.60 14.60
C ALA A 28 -26.22 13.32 13.80
N LEU A 29 -26.72 12.31 14.53
CA LEU A 29 -27.55 11.16 14.07
C LEU A 29 -26.78 10.05 13.29
N LEU A 30 -27.22 8.78 13.26
CA LEU A 30 -28.39 8.11 13.86
C LEU A 30 -28.04 6.65 14.22
N LEU A 31 -28.75 6.04 15.18
CA LEU A 31 -28.62 4.60 15.51
C LEU A 31 -29.65 3.72 14.78
N VAL A 32 -29.32 2.43 14.66
CA VAL A 32 -30.00 1.40 13.87
C VAL A 32 -31.21 0.79 14.59
N GLY A 33 -32.24 0.36 13.84
CA GLY A 33 -33.02 -0.83 14.25
C GLY A 33 -34.50 -0.91 13.84
N TYR A 34 -34.79 -1.45 12.66
CA TYR A 34 -35.94 -2.34 12.34
C TYR A 34 -35.65 -2.98 10.96
N GLY A 35 -36.11 -4.19 10.61
CA GLY A 35 -37.01 -5.10 11.32
C GLY A 35 -36.80 -6.58 10.98
N LEU A 36 -37.82 -7.40 11.27
CA LEU A 36 -37.78 -8.87 11.27
C LEU A 36 -37.94 -9.50 9.87
N GLY A 37 -37.30 -10.65 9.68
CA GLY A 37 -37.59 -11.59 8.58
C GLY A 37 -37.14 -13.02 8.92
N ARG A 38 -38.08 -13.92 9.18
CA ARG A 38 -37.84 -15.37 9.34
C ARG A 38 -38.44 -16.13 8.17
N TRP A 39 -37.75 -17.17 7.69
CA TRP A 39 -38.32 -18.21 6.83
C TRP A 39 -37.77 -19.59 7.20
N GLN A 40 -38.62 -20.62 7.09
CA GLN A 40 -38.48 -21.96 7.65
C GLN A 40 -39.38 -22.93 6.82
N ASP A 41 -39.09 -24.21 6.63
CA ASP A 41 -37.94 -25.01 7.09
C ASP A 41 -37.69 -26.29 6.25
N SER A 42 -36.44 -26.77 6.23
CA SER A 42 -36.07 -28.21 6.10
C SER A 42 -36.52 -28.98 4.82
N PRO A 43 -36.29 -30.32 4.68
CA PRO A 43 -34.94 -30.91 4.53
C PRO A 43 -34.82 -32.03 3.45
N SER A 44 -33.64 -32.66 3.39
CA SER A 44 -33.34 -34.05 2.93
C SER A 44 -32.71 -34.25 1.54
N GLN A 45 -31.50 -34.81 1.51
CA GLN A 45 -31.34 -36.24 1.19
C GLN A 45 -30.00 -36.82 1.67
N THR A 46 -30.00 -38.12 1.95
CA THR A 46 -28.87 -38.93 2.44
C THR A 46 -28.48 -39.94 1.34
N PRO A 47 -27.24 -40.45 1.34
CA PRO A 47 -27.04 -41.87 1.09
C PRO A 47 -26.23 -42.55 2.21
N ALA A 48 -26.47 -43.84 2.42
CA ALA A 48 -25.85 -44.64 3.47
C ALA A 48 -25.56 -46.07 3.00
N ALA A 49 -24.46 -46.66 3.49
CA ALA A 49 -24.14 -48.11 3.53
C ALA A 49 -24.01 -48.88 2.18
N ALA A 50 -23.32 -50.02 2.06
CA ALA A 50 -22.20 -50.66 2.81
C ALA A 50 -21.68 -51.89 1.99
N ALA A 51 -20.80 -52.72 2.58
CA ALA A 51 -20.15 -53.95 2.06
C ALA A 51 -19.04 -53.74 1.00
N GLU A 52 -17.83 -54.35 1.00
CA GLU A 52 -17.30 -55.70 1.40
C GLU A 52 -17.47 -56.78 0.29
N GLN A 53 -16.49 -57.65 -0.06
CA GLN A 53 -15.10 -57.89 0.39
C GLN A 53 -14.22 -58.53 -0.76
N GLN A 54 -12.99 -58.99 -0.48
CA GLN A 54 -11.96 -59.56 -1.42
C GLN A 54 -12.17 -61.09 -1.73
N PRO A 55 -11.24 -61.94 -2.30
CA PRO A 55 -9.86 -61.74 -2.83
C PRO A 55 -9.39 -62.54 -4.10
N VAL A 56 -8.25 -62.13 -4.69
CA VAL A 56 -7.25 -62.89 -5.53
C VAL A 56 -6.07 -61.94 -5.91
N THR A 57 -4.84 -62.31 -6.34
CA THR A 57 -3.83 -63.38 -6.05
C THR A 57 -2.42 -62.86 -6.49
N PRO A 58 -1.27 -63.39 -6.02
CA PRO A 58 0.07 -62.81 -6.29
C PRO A 58 0.90 -63.49 -7.40
N SER A 59 1.60 -62.70 -8.26
CA SER A 59 2.81 -63.16 -8.99
C SER A 59 3.70 -62.03 -9.56
N THR A 60 4.90 -61.89 -8.98
CA THR A 60 6.25 -61.73 -9.61
C THR A 60 6.55 -60.67 -10.70
N ALA A 61 7.30 -59.62 -10.30
CA ALA A 61 8.39 -58.92 -11.04
C ALA A 61 8.07 -58.02 -12.28
N PRO A 62 8.95 -57.06 -12.68
CA PRO A 62 10.31 -56.78 -12.19
C PRO A 62 10.52 -55.41 -11.50
N SER A 63 11.76 -55.19 -11.05
CA SER A 63 12.25 -54.01 -10.33
C SER A 63 12.09 -52.69 -11.11
N SER A 64 11.35 -51.73 -10.54
CA SER A 64 11.51 -50.32 -10.84
C SER A 64 12.71 -49.75 -10.07
N ALA A 65 13.65 -49.09 -10.75
CA ALA A 65 14.74 -48.37 -10.09
C ALA A 65 14.21 -47.28 -9.15
N PRO A 66 14.97 -46.86 -8.12
CA PRO A 66 14.61 -45.70 -7.30
C PRO A 66 14.41 -44.47 -8.19
N ALA A 67 13.29 -43.77 -8.01
CA ALA A 67 13.08 -42.49 -8.67
C ALA A 67 14.14 -41.49 -8.16
N GLU A 68 14.94 -40.95 -9.08
CA GLU A 68 15.91 -39.91 -8.76
C GLU A 68 15.15 -38.67 -8.24
N PRO A 69 15.56 -38.07 -7.10
CA PRO A 69 14.80 -36.97 -6.51
C PRO A 69 14.84 -35.76 -7.43
N THR A 70 13.68 -35.35 -7.93
CA THR A 70 13.51 -34.14 -8.75
C THR A 70 14.18 -32.96 -8.04
N PRO A 71 15.08 -32.19 -8.70
CA PRO A 71 15.77 -31.09 -8.06
C PRO A 71 14.79 -29.97 -7.73
N THR A 72 14.33 -29.92 -6.47
CA THR A 72 13.52 -28.83 -5.94
C THR A 72 14.28 -27.52 -6.09
N THR A 73 13.89 -26.71 -7.08
CA THR A 73 14.47 -25.37 -7.26
C THR A 73 14.21 -24.57 -5.99
N PRO A 74 15.24 -24.00 -5.32
CA PRO A 74 15.03 -23.21 -4.12
C PRO A 74 14.17 -21.98 -4.47
N ALA A 75 13.24 -21.63 -3.58
CA ALA A 75 12.43 -20.44 -3.75
C ALA A 75 13.32 -19.19 -3.85
N PRO A 76 12.99 -18.22 -4.73
CA PRO A 76 13.83 -17.04 -4.94
C PRO A 76 13.93 -16.21 -3.65
N THR A 77 15.15 -15.80 -3.31
CA THR A 77 15.39 -14.93 -2.15
C THR A 77 14.80 -13.54 -2.41
N PRO A 78 13.93 -13.01 -1.53
CA PRO A 78 13.34 -11.69 -1.74
C PRO A 78 14.39 -10.59 -1.58
N VAL A 79 14.64 -9.84 -2.65
CA VAL A 79 15.49 -8.64 -2.64
C VAL A 79 14.69 -7.49 -2.03
N LYS A 80 15.31 -6.75 -1.11
CA LYS A 80 14.75 -5.52 -0.52
C LYS A 80 15.58 -4.33 -0.95
N TYR A 81 14.92 -3.23 -1.25
CA TYR A 81 15.58 -2.00 -1.66
C TYR A 81 15.77 -1.05 -0.47
N GLN A 82 16.55 0.01 -0.67
CA GLN A 82 16.73 1.07 0.34
C GLN A 82 15.38 1.68 0.76
N VAL A 83 15.27 2.05 2.03
CA VAL A 83 14.06 2.68 2.59
C VAL A 83 14.07 4.17 2.25
N LEU A 84 12.95 4.65 1.71
CA LEU A 84 12.68 6.07 1.49
C LEU A 84 11.91 6.62 2.69
N GLN A 85 12.59 7.34 3.57
CA GLN A 85 11.95 8.13 4.62
C GLN A 85 11.19 9.28 3.96
N ALA A 86 9.90 9.43 4.26
CA ALA A 86 9.01 10.26 3.46
C ALA A 86 9.23 11.77 3.68
N GLU A 87 9.71 12.16 4.86
CA GLU A 87 10.19 13.52 5.18
C GLU A 87 11.51 13.87 4.48
N SER A 88 12.27 12.86 4.05
CA SER A 88 13.56 13.01 3.35
C SER A 88 13.41 13.04 1.81
N ALA A 89 12.21 13.26 1.29
CA ALA A 89 11.97 13.42 -0.14
C ALA A 89 12.70 14.65 -0.71
N ASN A 90 13.11 14.58 -1.98
CA ASN A 90 13.69 15.70 -2.71
C ASN A 90 12.66 16.82 -2.98
N GLU A 91 11.36 16.52 -2.82
CA GLU A 91 10.28 17.50 -2.86
C GLU A 91 9.11 17.07 -1.96
N LEU A 92 8.55 18.04 -1.22
CA LEU A 92 7.32 17.91 -0.42
C LEU A 92 6.29 18.92 -0.95
N ALA A 93 5.47 18.52 -1.93
CA ALA A 93 4.51 19.41 -2.55
C ALA A 93 3.19 19.42 -1.76
N GLY A 94 2.93 20.52 -1.05
CA GLY A 94 1.72 20.70 -0.20
C GLY A 94 1.79 19.99 1.17
N ILE A 95 2.88 19.28 1.43
CA ILE A 95 3.07 18.36 2.55
C ILE A 95 3.95 18.99 3.65
N GLN A 96 3.75 18.58 4.90
CA GLN A 96 4.59 18.97 6.04
C GLN A 96 5.10 17.76 6.82
N ALA A 97 6.31 17.87 7.39
CA ALA A 97 6.87 16.89 8.30
C ALA A 97 6.48 17.18 9.76
N GLN A 98 6.34 16.13 10.57
CA GLN A 98 6.09 16.18 12.02
C GLN A 98 6.86 15.05 12.72
N ASP A 99 7.04 15.14 14.03
CA ASP A 99 7.57 14.03 14.83
C ASP A 99 6.60 12.85 14.84
N THR A 100 7.12 11.62 14.72
CA THR A 100 6.29 10.40 14.61
C THR A 100 6.20 9.64 15.92
N GLU A 101 5.02 9.10 16.23
CA GLU A 101 4.81 8.15 17.33
C GLU A 101 5.08 6.69 16.90
N ASP A 102 5.54 6.46 15.66
CA ASP A 102 5.84 5.13 15.14
C ASP A 102 7.05 4.47 15.81
N THR A 103 7.12 3.14 15.72
CA THR A 103 8.23 2.36 16.25
C THR A 103 9.54 2.70 15.54
N GLY A 104 10.46 3.33 16.28
CA GLY A 104 11.73 3.86 15.78
C GLY A 104 11.87 5.38 16.00
N GLY A 105 10.75 6.10 16.15
CA GLY A 105 10.74 7.56 16.21
C GLY A 105 11.26 8.19 14.91
N GLY A 106 11.81 9.39 15.01
CA GLY A 106 12.14 10.22 13.85
C GLY A 106 10.96 11.11 13.47
N GLN A 107 10.69 11.26 12.18
CA GLN A 107 9.59 12.07 11.68
C GLN A 107 8.71 11.28 10.69
N ASN A 108 7.58 11.87 10.32
CA ASN A 108 6.71 11.42 9.25
C ASN A 108 6.17 12.62 8.48
N VAL A 109 5.65 12.41 7.27
CA VAL A 109 4.87 13.42 6.56
C VAL A 109 3.38 13.32 6.87
N GLY A 110 2.69 14.46 6.82
CA GLY A 110 1.27 14.59 7.04
C GLY A 110 0.67 15.83 6.36
N TRP A 111 -0.57 16.17 6.73
CA TRP A 111 -1.42 17.15 6.06
C TRP A 111 -1.63 16.86 4.56
N ILE A 112 -1.53 15.56 4.21
CA ILE A 112 -1.64 15.05 2.85
C ILE A 112 -3.09 15.10 2.40
N SER A 113 -3.34 15.93 1.39
CA SER A 113 -4.63 16.14 0.73
C SER A 113 -4.54 15.69 -0.74
N ARG A 114 -5.63 15.84 -1.51
CA ARG A 114 -5.60 15.61 -2.97
C ARG A 114 -4.57 16.52 -3.66
N GLY A 115 -3.80 15.95 -4.59
CA GLY A 115 -2.92 16.69 -5.50
C GLY A 115 -1.58 17.08 -4.90
N ASP A 116 -1.34 16.67 -3.65
CA ASP A 116 -0.04 16.71 -3.00
C ASP A 116 0.86 15.57 -3.51
N HIS A 117 2.19 15.70 -3.41
CA HIS A 117 3.14 14.64 -3.79
C HIS A 117 4.48 14.66 -3.06
N LEU A 118 5.12 13.48 -2.99
CA LEU A 118 6.54 13.31 -2.69
C LEU A 118 7.31 13.02 -3.99
N ARG A 119 8.55 13.52 -4.11
CA ARG A 119 9.48 13.17 -5.21
C ARG A 119 10.81 12.67 -4.64
N PHE A 120 11.32 11.57 -5.18
CA PHE A 120 12.64 11.01 -4.85
C PHE A 120 13.46 10.82 -6.14
N ASP A 121 14.63 11.45 -6.22
CA ASP A 121 15.43 11.49 -7.45
C ASP A 121 16.40 10.31 -7.56
N SER A 122 16.60 9.80 -8.78
CA SER A 122 17.63 8.80 -9.11
C SER A 122 17.60 7.53 -8.25
N PHE A 123 16.41 7.02 -7.93
CA PHE A 123 16.25 5.76 -7.20
C PHE A 123 16.67 4.57 -8.06
N VAL A 124 17.59 3.74 -7.54
CA VAL A 124 18.15 2.59 -8.26
C VAL A 124 17.42 1.30 -7.89
N PHE A 125 16.71 0.75 -8.87
CA PHE A 125 16.14 -0.60 -8.85
C PHE A 125 17.10 -1.65 -9.44
N GLY A 126 17.99 -1.27 -10.35
CA GLY A 126 18.97 -2.18 -10.96
C GLY A 126 18.29 -3.30 -11.78
N ASP A 127 18.97 -4.45 -11.92
CA ASP A 127 18.54 -5.51 -12.84
C ASP A 127 17.47 -6.46 -12.26
N VAL A 128 17.33 -6.51 -10.93
CA VAL A 128 16.24 -7.26 -10.28
C VAL A 128 14.99 -6.37 -10.28
N PRO A 129 13.82 -6.86 -10.73
CA PRO A 129 12.62 -6.05 -10.74
C PRO A 129 12.01 -5.93 -9.34
N ALA A 130 11.73 -4.70 -8.89
CA ALA A 130 10.78 -4.50 -7.79
C ALA A 130 9.37 -4.89 -8.25
N THR A 131 8.67 -5.70 -7.47
CA THR A 131 7.29 -6.14 -7.75
C THR A 131 6.28 -5.70 -6.68
N LYS A 132 6.77 -5.12 -5.58
CA LYS A 132 5.97 -4.67 -4.43
C LYS A 132 6.50 -3.34 -3.92
N ALA A 133 5.60 -2.50 -3.41
CA ALA A 133 5.95 -1.36 -2.57
C ALA A 133 5.18 -1.43 -1.25
N LYS A 134 5.92 -1.38 -0.14
CA LYS A 134 5.41 -1.23 1.22
C LYS A 134 5.35 0.24 1.59
N PHE A 135 4.27 0.65 2.21
CA PHE A 135 4.11 1.99 2.76
C PHE A 135 3.78 1.88 4.24
N ARG A 136 4.51 2.61 5.08
CA ARG A 136 4.18 2.78 6.50
C ARG A 136 3.26 3.98 6.64
N VAL A 137 2.01 3.72 7.00
CA VAL A 137 0.89 4.67 6.89
C VAL A 137 0.05 4.74 8.16
N ALA A 138 -0.54 5.90 8.40
CA ALA A 138 -1.54 6.15 9.43
C ALA A 138 -2.70 6.99 8.85
N SER A 139 -3.93 6.71 9.25
CA SER A 139 -5.15 7.32 8.71
C SER A 139 -6.29 7.20 9.72
N ALA A 140 -7.10 8.25 9.86
CA ALA A 140 -8.23 8.28 10.78
C ALA A 140 -9.48 7.57 10.23
N ALA A 141 -10.55 7.52 11.04
CA ALA A 141 -11.86 7.09 10.59
C ALA A 141 -12.54 8.16 9.71
N GLY A 142 -13.36 7.73 8.75
CA GLY A 142 -14.18 8.61 7.90
C GLY A 142 -13.49 9.23 6.68
N VAL A 143 -12.16 9.19 6.61
CA VAL A 143 -11.38 9.65 5.45
C VAL A 143 -11.12 8.53 4.44
N SER A 144 -10.86 8.88 3.18
CA SER A 144 -10.48 7.92 2.14
C SER A 144 -9.66 8.57 1.02
N GLY A 145 -8.81 7.79 0.36
CA GLY A 145 -7.96 8.24 -0.73
C GLY A 145 -7.13 7.10 -1.31
N ARG A 146 -6.22 7.41 -2.24
CA ARG A 146 -5.30 6.47 -2.89
C ARG A 146 -3.89 7.04 -2.92
N VAL A 147 -2.90 6.16 -2.78
CA VAL A 147 -1.48 6.46 -2.96
C VAL A 147 -1.03 5.78 -4.24
N GLN A 148 -0.54 6.58 -5.20
CA GLN A 148 -0.12 6.12 -6.53
C GLN A 148 1.39 6.31 -6.71
N LEU A 149 2.10 5.23 -7.03
CA LEU A 149 3.49 5.26 -7.45
C LEU A 149 3.60 5.50 -8.94
N ARG A 150 4.32 6.54 -9.33
CA ARG A 150 4.57 6.93 -10.73
C ARG A 150 6.07 7.12 -10.93
N LEU A 151 6.54 6.88 -12.16
CA LEU A 151 7.97 6.97 -12.51
C LEU A 151 8.22 8.12 -13.48
N ASP A 152 9.34 8.80 -13.24
CA ASP A 152 9.96 9.89 -14.02
C ASP A 152 9.14 11.19 -14.19
N THR A 153 7.81 11.12 -14.14
CA THR A 153 6.90 12.27 -14.12
C THR A 153 5.73 12.02 -13.14
N PRO A 154 5.10 13.08 -12.58
CA PRO A 154 3.91 12.93 -11.73
C PRO A 154 2.64 12.59 -12.53
N ASP A 155 2.66 12.73 -13.86
CA ASP A 155 1.51 12.51 -14.74
C ASP A 155 1.49 11.11 -15.38
N ALA A 156 2.63 10.43 -15.50
CA ALA A 156 2.74 9.08 -16.06
C ALA A 156 1.90 8.05 -15.27
N ASP A 157 1.32 7.06 -15.97
CA ASP A 157 0.40 6.08 -15.38
C ASP A 157 1.00 5.37 -14.15
N PRO A 158 0.21 5.09 -13.09
CA PRO A 158 0.73 4.44 -11.89
C PRO A 158 1.28 3.04 -12.17
N VAL A 159 2.54 2.79 -11.80
CA VAL A 159 3.13 1.44 -11.79
C VAL A 159 2.56 0.58 -10.66
N GLY A 160 1.96 1.21 -9.64
CA GLY A 160 1.19 0.54 -8.60
C GLY A 160 0.42 1.53 -7.72
N GLU A 161 -0.57 1.03 -6.99
CA GLU A 161 -1.47 1.81 -6.14
C GLU A 161 -1.87 1.03 -4.88
N LEU A 162 -2.15 1.74 -3.78
CA LEU A 162 -3.01 1.25 -2.70
C LEU A 162 -4.15 2.22 -2.39
N SER A 163 -5.29 1.68 -1.96
CA SER A 163 -6.39 2.45 -1.39
C SER A 163 -6.20 2.60 0.13
N VAL A 164 -6.27 3.82 0.63
CA VAL A 164 -6.12 4.12 2.06
C VAL A 164 -7.40 3.78 2.82
N SER A 165 -7.24 3.26 4.04
CA SER A 165 -8.36 3.03 4.96
C SER A 165 -7.89 3.21 6.41
N ASN A 166 -8.82 3.59 7.29
CA ASN A 166 -8.60 3.84 8.72
C ASN A 166 -7.63 2.83 9.37
N THR A 167 -6.58 3.32 10.02
CA THR A 167 -5.59 2.53 10.76
C THR A 167 -5.84 2.54 12.27
N GLY A 168 -6.72 3.42 12.76
CA GLY A 168 -7.00 3.67 14.17
C GLY A 168 -6.84 5.14 14.56
N GLY A 169 -6.08 5.92 13.79
CA GLY A 169 -5.78 7.33 14.06
C GLY A 169 -4.56 7.84 13.31
N TRP A 170 -4.32 9.16 13.37
CA TRP A 170 -3.25 9.85 12.63
C TRP A 170 -1.82 9.42 12.98
N GLN A 171 -1.62 8.83 14.15
CA GLN A 171 -0.35 8.28 14.62
C GLN A 171 -0.47 6.78 14.96
N THR A 172 -1.51 6.10 14.45
CA THR A 172 -1.66 4.63 14.58
C THR A 172 -1.14 3.97 13.31
N TRP A 173 0.04 3.37 13.38
CA TRP A 173 0.81 3.00 12.18
C TRP A 173 0.68 1.52 11.77
N ARG A 174 0.34 1.29 10.50
CA ARG A 174 0.42 -0.04 9.85
C ARG A 174 1.26 0.00 8.58
N THR A 175 1.58 -1.16 8.03
CA THR A 175 2.34 -1.28 6.77
C THR A 175 1.47 -1.94 5.71
N ASP A 176 1.02 -1.15 4.74
CA ASP A 176 0.24 -1.61 3.59
C ASP A 176 1.15 -1.91 2.40
N ILE A 177 0.68 -2.78 1.49
CA ILE A 177 1.48 -3.26 0.35
C ILE A 177 0.71 -3.04 -0.96
N ALA A 178 1.30 -2.27 -1.87
CA ALA A 178 0.89 -2.20 -3.27
C ALA A 178 1.66 -3.27 -4.08
N ALA A 179 0.96 -3.98 -4.96
CA ALA A 179 1.60 -4.73 -6.04
C ALA A 179 2.01 -3.76 -7.16
N LEU A 180 3.13 -4.03 -7.83
CA LEU A 180 3.67 -3.21 -8.90
C LEU A 180 3.72 -3.99 -10.22
N THR A 181 3.58 -3.24 -11.31
CA THR A 181 4.19 -3.62 -12.58
C THR A 181 5.72 -3.68 -12.38
N PRO A 182 6.43 -4.73 -12.81
CA PRO A 182 7.87 -4.91 -12.55
C PRO A 182 8.73 -3.69 -12.94
N VAL A 183 9.50 -3.15 -11.99
CA VAL A 183 10.38 -1.97 -12.19
C VAL A 183 11.86 -2.32 -12.04
N THR A 184 12.67 -1.98 -13.04
CA THR A 184 14.13 -2.15 -13.09
C THR A 184 14.82 -0.83 -13.48
N GLY A 185 16.14 -0.74 -13.35
CA GLY A 185 16.92 0.43 -13.80
C GLY A 185 17.02 1.53 -12.75
N THR A 186 16.96 2.80 -13.17
CA THR A 186 17.05 3.97 -12.29
C THR A 186 16.03 5.02 -12.73
N HIS A 187 15.22 5.49 -11.79
CA HIS A 187 14.07 6.37 -12.06
C HIS A 187 13.97 7.52 -11.03
N THR A 188 13.28 8.59 -11.38
CA THR A 188 12.69 9.49 -10.36
C THR A 188 11.36 8.89 -9.91
N VAL A 189 11.20 8.67 -8.61
CA VAL A 189 9.99 8.08 -8.02
C VAL A 189 9.08 9.19 -7.51
N TYR A 190 7.84 9.21 -7.99
CA TYR A 190 6.77 10.07 -7.47
C TYR A 190 5.78 9.25 -6.64
N VAL A 191 5.43 9.77 -5.47
CA VAL A 191 4.32 9.27 -4.65
C VAL A 191 3.24 10.34 -4.70
N THR A 192 2.14 10.05 -5.39
CA THR A 192 1.05 11.01 -5.67
C THR A 192 -0.22 10.65 -4.91
N PHE A 193 -0.95 11.67 -4.44
CA PHE A 193 -2.08 11.50 -3.52
C PHE A 193 -3.40 11.96 -4.14
N THR A 194 -4.42 11.09 -4.13
CA THR A 194 -5.75 11.39 -4.69
C THR A 194 -6.87 11.04 -3.70
N ALA A 195 -7.93 11.86 -3.66
CA ALA A 195 -9.04 11.71 -2.72
C ALA A 195 -10.39 12.22 -3.30
N PRO A 196 -11.55 11.87 -2.70
CA PRO A 196 -12.88 12.33 -3.14
C PRO A 196 -13.14 13.83 -2.95
N ASP A 197 -12.43 14.47 -2.03
CA ASP A 197 -12.41 15.92 -1.79
C ASP A 197 -10.98 16.38 -1.42
N ASP A 198 -10.81 17.62 -0.96
CA ASP A 198 -9.51 18.22 -0.62
C ASP A 198 -9.17 18.12 0.88
N SER A 199 -9.85 17.25 1.63
CA SER A 199 -9.53 16.99 3.04
C SER A 199 -8.22 16.22 3.19
N GLU A 200 -7.58 16.40 4.33
CA GLU A 200 -6.44 15.60 4.77
C GLU A 200 -6.88 14.15 5.03
N PHE A 201 -6.18 13.16 4.49
CA PHE A 201 -6.63 11.75 4.55
C PHE A 201 -5.59 10.74 5.05
N MET A 202 -4.30 11.09 5.11
CA MET A 202 -3.28 10.21 5.67
C MET A 202 -2.01 10.92 6.17
N ASN A 203 -1.23 10.16 6.93
CA ASN A 203 0.20 10.37 7.18
C ASN A 203 1.01 9.21 6.56
N VAL A 204 2.25 9.47 6.13
CA VAL A 204 3.21 8.48 5.63
C VAL A 204 4.52 8.63 6.38
N ASN A 205 5.09 7.53 6.87
CA ASN A 205 6.41 7.50 7.52
C ASN A 205 7.48 7.15 6.47
N TRP A 206 7.38 5.97 5.83
CA TRP A 206 8.33 5.54 4.81
C TRP A 206 7.74 4.68 3.70
N ILE A 207 8.48 4.57 2.60
CA ILE A 207 8.25 3.66 1.48
C ILE A 207 9.44 2.70 1.35
N GLN A 208 9.20 1.41 1.13
CA GLN A 208 10.24 0.43 0.78
C GLN A 208 9.75 -0.46 -0.35
N PHE A 209 10.59 -0.68 -1.36
CA PHE A 209 10.32 -1.65 -2.42
C PHE A 209 10.84 -3.05 -2.05
N ASP A 210 10.22 -4.09 -2.60
CA ASP A 210 10.74 -5.47 -2.58
C ASP A 210 10.53 -6.17 -3.95
N HIS A 211 11.30 -7.25 -4.17
CA HIS A 211 11.05 -8.26 -5.19
C HIS A 211 9.94 -9.26 -4.76
#